data_AF-A0A5N7Z768-F1
#
_entry.id   AF-A0A5N7Z768-F1
#
_cell.length_a   1.000
_cell.length_b   1.000
_cell.length_c   1.000
_cell.angle_alpha   90.00
_cell.angle_beta   90.00
_cell.angle_gamma   90.00
#
_symmetry.space_group_name_H-M   'P 1'
#
loop_
_entity.id
_entity.type
_entity.pdbx_description
1 polymer ?
#
loop_
_entity_poly.entity_id
_entity_poly.type
_entity_poly.pdbx_seq_one_letter_code
_entity_poly.pdbx_strand_id
1 'polypeptide(L)'
;MIYYKATELGHKPFIQWESVANCFNELTFLGLDNDPLVLPEDKIPDFIFGVCPLEIVDGELHQVSCAQMRVYESEYNNYQLQIKLDKLLNELCSICCKIEVLKKIEEPYETLENEFEVKTKEYKSLKYQKTAEFLIPNKL
;
A
#
# COMPACT_ATOMS: atom_id res chain seq x y z
N MET A 1 11.65 -7.06 -27.38
CA MET A 1 11.77 -7.38 -25.94
C MET A 1 12.51 -6.22 -25.32
N ILE A 2 11.84 -5.46 -24.47
CA ILE A 2 12.43 -4.32 -23.77
C ILE A 2 13.14 -4.86 -22.52
N TYR A 3 14.24 -4.23 -22.14
CA TYR A 3 15.03 -4.54 -20.96
C TYR A 3 14.97 -3.39 -19.98
N TYR A 4 14.90 -3.73 -18.71
CA TYR A 4 14.79 -2.77 -17.62
C TYR A 4 15.90 -3.03 -16.61
N LYS A 5 16.41 -1.95 -16.02
CA LYS A 5 17.37 -1.99 -14.93
C LYS A 5 16.67 -1.70 -13.60
N ALA A 6 16.96 -2.53 -12.61
CA ALA A 6 16.56 -2.31 -11.24
C ALA A 6 17.40 -1.21 -10.59
N THR A 7 16.74 -0.26 -9.93
CA THR A 7 17.37 0.80 -9.12
C THR A 7 16.74 0.84 -7.74
N GLU A 8 17.55 1.15 -6.72
CA GLU A 8 17.03 1.33 -5.36
C GLU A 8 16.22 2.62 -5.27
N LEU A 9 15.00 2.52 -4.72
CA LEU A 9 14.24 3.68 -4.29
C LEU A 9 14.73 4.08 -2.89
N GLY A 10 15.36 5.24 -2.75
CA GLY A 10 15.97 5.68 -1.50
C GLY A 10 15.05 5.52 -0.27
N HIS A 11 15.64 5.08 0.85
CA HIS A 11 15.04 4.91 2.18
C HIS A 11 14.10 3.71 2.39
N LYS A 12 13.93 2.82 1.41
CA LYS A 12 13.22 1.53 1.57
C LYS A 12 13.85 0.45 0.69
N PRO A 13 13.70 -0.85 1.00
CA PRO A 13 14.22 -1.95 0.18
C PRO A 13 13.34 -2.17 -1.07
N PHE A 14 13.09 -1.10 -1.82
CA PHE A 14 12.21 -1.13 -2.99
C PHE A 14 13.02 -0.97 -4.26
N ILE A 15 12.65 -1.76 -5.25
CA ILE A 15 13.19 -1.67 -6.60
C ILE A 15 12.23 -0.85 -7.46
N GLN A 16 12.81 0.09 -8.21
CA GLN A 16 12.19 0.70 -9.38
C GLN A 16 12.80 0.08 -10.64
N TRP A 17 11.97 -0.12 -11.66
CA TRP A 17 12.40 -0.61 -12.97
C TRP A 17 12.43 0.54 -13.96
N GLU A 18 13.61 0.77 -14.56
CA GLU A 18 13.80 1.80 -15.57
C GLU A 18 14.15 1.15 -16.92
N SER A 19 13.46 1.53 -17.99
CA SER A 19 13.75 1.00 -19.32
C SER A 19 15.13 1.49 -19.78
N VAL A 20 15.98 0.54 -20.20
CA VAL A 20 17.37 0.83 -20.60
C VAL A 20 17.70 0.42 -22.03
N ALA A 21 16.98 -0.54 -22.61
CA ALA A 21 17.18 -0.97 -23.99
C ALA A 21 15.90 -1.58 -24.59
N ASN A 22 15.64 -1.36 -25.87
CA ASN A 22 14.45 -1.86 -26.58
C ASN A 22 14.66 -3.26 -27.21
N CYS A 23 15.93 -3.69 -27.27
CA CYS A 23 16.32 -4.97 -27.82
C CYS A 23 17.68 -5.42 -27.27
N PHE A 24 18.01 -6.70 -27.48
CA PHE A 24 19.27 -7.29 -26.98
C PHE A 24 20.52 -6.63 -27.61
N ASN A 25 20.49 -6.30 -28.90
CA ASN A 25 21.63 -5.66 -29.57
C ASN A 25 21.98 -4.29 -28.96
N GLU A 26 20.95 -3.51 -28.59
CA GLU A 26 21.13 -2.23 -27.91
C GLU A 26 21.69 -2.44 -26.50
N LEU A 27 21.19 -3.44 -25.77
CA LEU A 27 21.71 -3.80 -24.45
C LEU A 27 23.21 -4.17 -24.48
N THR A 28 23.62 -4.99 -25.45
CA THR A 28 25.04 -5.36 -25.66
C THR A 28 25.89 -4.15 -26.05
N PHE A 29 25.38 -3.26 -26.90
CA PHE A 29 26.08 -2.03 -27.28
C PHE A 29 26.33 -1.11 -26.06
N LEU A 30 25.39 -1.10 -25.10
CA LEU A 30 25.50 -0.36 -23.84
C LEU A 30 26.41 -1.07 -22.80
N GLY A 31 26.85 -2.30 -23.05
CA GLY A 31 27.67 -3.08 -22.12
C GLY A 31 26.92 -3.54 -20.87
N LEU A 32 25.60 -3.66 -20.94
CA LEU A 32 24.71 -4.03 -19.83
C LEU A 32 24.19 -5.47 -19.94
N ASP A 33 24.65 -6.24 -20.93
CA ASP A 33 24.21 -7.61 -21.22
C ASP A 33 24.56 -8.62 -20.11
N ASN A 34 25.49 -8.27 -19.22
CA ASN A 34 25.90 -9.06 -18.07
C ASN A 34 25.58 -8.39 -16.72
N ASP A 35 24.80 -7.31 -16.72
CA ASP A 35 24.41 -6.61 -15.48
C ASP A 35 23.34 -7.42 -14.73
N PRO A 36 23.61 -7.91 -13.51
CA PRO A 36 22.67 -8.75 -12.74
C PRO A 36 21.39 -7.99 -12.33
N LEU A 37 21.37 -6.66 -12.45
CA LEU A 37 20.21 -5.83 -12.16
C LEU A 37 19.33 -5.60 -13.40
N VAL A 38 19.72 -6.12 -14.57
CA VAL A 38 18.96 -5.97 -15.81
C VAL A 38 18.16 -7.23 -16.11
N LEU A 39 16.85 -7.06 -16.26
CA LEU A 39 15.93 -8.13 -16.66
C LEU A 39 15.16 -7.73 -17.92
N PRO A 40 14.81 -8.70 -18.78
CA PRO A 40 13.81 -8.47 -19.81
C PRO A 40 12.43 -8.29 -19.17
N GLU A 41 11.55 -7.54 -19.85
CA GLU A 41 10.21 -7.18 -19.37
C GLU A 41 9.38 -8.36 -18.85
N ASP A 42 9.47 -9.51 -19.52
CA ASP A 42 8.72 -10.73 -19.17
C ASP A 42 9.25 -11.46 -17.91
N LYS A 43 10.40 -11.03 -17.39
CA LYS A 43 11.01 -11.57 -16.16
C LYS A 43 10.84 -10.62 -14.97
N ILE A 44 10.34 -9.42 -15.19
CA ILE A 44 10.01 -8.49 -14.11
C ILE A 44 8.79 -9.06 -13.37
N PRO A 45 8.90 -9.33 -12.07
CA PRO A 45 7.78 -9.85 -11.31
C PRO A 45 6.74 -8.78 -11.05
N ASP A 46 5.47 -9.20 -11.03
CA ASP A 46 4.38 -8.33 -10.60
C ASP A 46 4.59 -7.84 -9.16
N PHE A 47 4.17 -6.60 -8.91
CA PHE A 47 4.18 -6.05 -7.56
C PHE A 47 3.09 -6.70 -6.71
N ILE A 48 3.48 -7.20 -5.55
CA ILE A 48 2.61 -7.84 -4.57
C ILE A 48 2.37 -6.83 -3.45
N PHE A 49 1.11 -6.44 -3.22
CA PHE A 49 0.74 -5.36 -2.29
C PHE A 49 1.45 -4.02 -2.60
N GLY A 50 1.77 -3.76 -3.87
CA GLY A 50 2.51 -2.57 -4.29
C GLY A 50 4.01 -2.60 -3.98
N VAL A 51 4.55 -3.77 -3.60
CA VAL A 51 5.98 -3.98 -3.32
C VAL A 51 6.56 -4.97 -4.33
N CYS A 52 7.77 -4.69 -4.83
CA CYS A 52 8.50 -5.63 -5.67
C CYS A 52 8.96 -6.83 -4.83
N PRO A 53 8.73 -8.08 -5.26
CA PRO A 53 9.20 -9.26 -4.54
C PRO A 53 10.71 -9.50 -4.69
N LEU A 54 11.43 -8.58 -5.34
CA LEU A 54 12.88 -8.56 -5.44
C LEU A 54 13.42 -7.35 -4.67
N GLU A 55 14.59 -7.53 -4.07
CA GLU A 55 15.41 -6.51 -3.45
C GLU A 55 16.83 -6.55 -4.01
N ILE A 56 17.55 -5.42 -3.97
CA ILE A 56 18.95 -5.36 -4.36
C ILE A 56 19.78 -5.61 -3.10
N VAL A 57 20.59 -6.67 -3.11
CA VAL A 57 21.52 -6.99 -2.02
C VAL A 57 22.89 -7.22 -2.64
N ASP A 58 23.90 -6.50 -2.16
CA ASP A 58 25.28 -6.60 -2.65
C ASP A 58 25.43 -6.47 -4.18
N GLY A 59 24.53 -5.71 -4.83
CA GLY A 59 24.54 -5.49 -6.27
C GLY A 59 23.85 -6.58 -7.10
N GLU A 60 23.16 -7.52 -6.48
CA GLU A 60 22.40 -8.59 -7.13
C GLU A 60 20.91 -8.52 -6.77
N LEU A 61 20.07 -9.10 -7.64
CA LEU A 61 18.63 -9.24 -7.39
C LEU A 61 18.37 -10.47 -6.54
N HIS A 62 17.86 -10.26 -5.34
CA HIS A 62 17.47 -11.32 -4.43
C HIS A 62 15.96 -11.32 -4.21
N GLN A 63 15.39 -12.53 -4.11
CA GLN A 63 14.00 -12.67 -3.76
C GLN A 63 13.80 -12.34 -2.28
N VAL A 64 12.88 -11.43 -2.01
CA VAL A 64 12.43 -11.11 -0.66
C VAL A 64 11.86 -12.39 -0.03
N SER A 65 12.27 -12.69 1.20
CA SER A 65 11.81 -13.89 1.89
C SER A 65 10.30 -13.86 2.14
N CYS A 66 9.68 -15.03 2.26
CA CYS A 66 8.26 -15.12 2.62
C CYS A 66 7.95 -14.41 3.95
N ALA A 67 8.89 -14.38 4.89
CA ALA A 67 8.72 -13.69 6.16
C ALA A 67 8.65 -12.16 5.97
N GLN A 68 9.57 -11.58 5.18
CA GLN A 68 9.55 -10.15 4.85
C GLN A 68 8.29 -9.77 4.04
N MET A 69 7.89 -10.59 3.06
CA MET A 69 6.67 -10.34 2.29
C MET A 69 5.42 -10.29 3.18
N ARG A 70 5.32 -11.15 4.20
CA ARG A 70 4.22 -11.09 5.18
C ARG A 70 4.23 -9.81 6.01
N VAL A 71 5.42 -9.29 6.34
CA VAL A 71 5.54 -8.00 7.02
C VAL A 71 5.00 -6.88 6.12
N TYR A 72 5.41 -6.84 4.84
CA TYR A 72 4.92 -5.84 3.89
C TYR A 72 3.41 -5.93 3.66
N GLU A 73 2.87 -7.13 3.54
CA GLU A 73 1.42 -7.36 3.47
C GLU A 73 0.70 -6.80 4.70
N SER A 74 1.21 -7.10 5.90
CA SER A 74 0.64 -6.61 7.16
C SER A 74 0.67 -5.08 7.24
N GLU A 75 1.80 -4.45 6.89
CA GLU A 75 1.95 -2.99 6.84
C GLU A 75 0.97 -2.35 5.84
N TYR A 76 0.85 -2.92 4.64
CA TYR A 76 -0.08 -2.45 3.63
C TYR A 76 -1.54 -2.55 4.10
N ASN A 77 -1.93 -3.70 4.66
CA ASN A 77 -3.28 -3.90 5.19
C ASN A 77 -3.60 -2.91 6.32
N ASN A 78 -2.64 -2.65 7.20
CA ASN A 78 -2.78 -1.67 8.28
C ASN A 78 -2.95 -0.25 7.76
N TYR A 79 -2.17 0.12 6.74
CA TYR A 79 -2.29 1.41 6.05
C TYR A 79 -3.68 1.56 5.40
N GLN A 80 -4.17 0.54 4.70
CA GLN A 80 -5.51 0.55 4.11
C GLN A 80 -6.62 0.67 5.17
N LEU A 81 -6.47 0.00 6.31
CA LEU A 81 -7.40 0.13 7.44
C LEU A 81 -7.37 1.55 8.04
N GLN A 82 -6.19 2.17 8.14
CA GLN A 82 -6.07 3.55 8.61
C GLN A 82 -6.81 4.52 7.69
N ILE A 83 -6.63 4.40 6.37
CA ILE A 83 -7.34 5.24 5.39
C ILE A 83 -8.86 5.13 5.56
N LYS A 84 -9.37 3.90 5.74
CA LYS A 84 -10.81 3.68 5.95
C LYS A 84 -11.30 4.34 7.24
N LEU A 85 -10.54 4.22 8.33
CA LEU A 85 -10.87 4.87 9.60
C LEU A 85 -10.89 6.40 9.48
N ASP A 86 -9.91 6.98 8.81
CA ASP A 86 -9.81 8.43 8.63
C ASP A 86 -10.95 8.97 7.75
N LYS A 87 -11.27 8.26 6.66
CA LYS A 87 -12.43 8.59 5.82
C LYS A 87 -13.72 8.60 6.63
N LEU A 88 -13.94 7.55 7.42
CA LEU A 88 -15.16 7.40 8.18
C LEU A 88 -15.25 8.41 9.35
N LEU A 89 -14.12 8.76 9.97
CA LEU A 89 -14.05 9.84 10.94
C LEU A 89 -14.44 11.19 10.31
N ASN A 90 -13.94 11.48 9.11
CA ASN A 90 -14.31 12.70 8.37
C ASN A 90 -15.80 12.74 8.03
N GLU A 91 -16.38 11.61 7.64
CA GLU A 91 -17.83 11.50 7.40
C GLU A 91 -18.63 11.76 8.68
N LEU A 92 -18.22 11.18 9.82
CA LEU A 92 -18.83 11.43 11.12
C LEU A 92 -18.77 12.91 11.51
N CYS A 93 -17.62 13.55 11.37
CA CYS A 93 -17.46 14.99 11.61
C CYS A 93 -18.41 15.82 10.73
N SER A 94 -18.51 15.48 9.45
CA SER A 94 -19.42 16.15 8.51
C SER A 94 -20.88 16.02 8.93
N ILE A 95 -21.31 14.82 9.37
CA ILE A 95 -22.67 14.59 9.85
C ILE A 95 -22.93 15.37 11.14
N CYS A 96 -21.99 15.37 12.10
CA CYS A 96 -22.08 16.19 13.31
C CYS A 96 -22.30 17.67 12.99
N CYS A 97 -21.49 18.23 12.08
CA CYS A 97 -21.63 19.63 11.67
C CYS A 97 -23.01 19.91 11.06
N LYS A 98 -23.54 19.01 10.22
CA LYS A 98 -24.88 19.16 9.63
C LYS A 98 -25.98 19.11 10.70
N ILE A 99 -25.88 18.18 11.65
CA ILE A 99 -26.81 18.08 12.77
C ILE A 99 -26.80 19.38 13.60
N GLU A 100 -25.63 19.92 13.90
CA GLU A 100 -25.52 21.19 14.64
C GLU A 100 -26.17 22.37 13.90
N VAL A 101 -26.03 22.43 12.57
CA VAL A 101 -26.68 23.46 11.75
C VAL A 101 -28.20 23.30 11.79
N LEU A 102 -28.72 22.10 11.54
CA LEU A 102 -30.17 21.84 11.56
C LEU A 102 -30.78 22.11 12.93
N LYS A 103 -30.08 21.71 14.01
CA LYS A 103 -30.46 22.04 15.40
C LYS A 103 -30.60 23.55 15.62
N LYS A 104 -29.72 24.38 15.05
CA LYS A 104 -29.76 25.84 15.18
C LYS A 104 -30.90 26.49 14.41
N ILE A 105 -31.30 25.91 13.28
CA ILE A 105 -32.39 26.42 12.44
C ILE A 105 -33.73 25.74 12.72
N GLU A 106 -33.80 24.91 13.77
CA GLU A 106 -34.99 24.16 14.19
C GLU A 106 -35.58 23.24 13.10
N GLU A 107 -34.74 22.75 12.20
CA GLU A 107 -35.12 21.79 11.16
C GLU A 107 -34.92 20.33 11.63
N PRO A 108 -35.73 19.37 11.16
CA PRO A 108 -35.57 17.95 11.49
C PRO A 108 -34.20 17.39 11.09
N TYR A 109 -33.63 16.52 11.92
CA TYR A 109 -32.30 15.94 11.73
C TYR A 109 -32.20 14.45 12.14
N GLU A 110 -33.32 13.80 12.47
CA GLU A 110 -33.37 12.42 12.97
C GLU A 110 -32.74 11.43 11.98
N THR A 111 -32.90 11.67 10.68
CA THR A 111 -32.26 10.87 9.62
C THR A 111 -30.74 10.92 9.73
N LEU A 112 -30.16 12.09 10.01
CA LEU A 112 -28.72 12.25 10.16
C LEU A 112 -28.22 11.67 11.49
N GLU A 113 -28.99 11.73 12.56
CA GLU A 113 -28.64 11.06 13.82
C GLU A 113 -28.61 9.54 13.66
N ASN A 114 -29.57 8.95 12.94
CA ASN A 114 -29.55 7.53 12.61
C ASN A 114 -28.31 7.16 11.76
N GLU A 115 -27.99 7.97 10.75
CA GLU A 115 -26.78 7.77 9.93
C GLU A 115 -25.50 7.86 10.78
N PHE A 116 -25.44 8.84 11.70
CA PHE A 116 -24.34 9.03 12.62
C PHE A 116 -24.15 7.80 13.52
N GLU A 117 -25.23 7.25 14.07
CA GLU A 117 -25.16 6.04 14.90
C GLU A 117 -24.66 4.82 14.14
N VAL A 118 -25.15 4.60 12.92
CA VAL A 118 -24.73 3.49 12.06
C VAL A 118 -23.24 3.61 11.76
N LYS A 119 -22.78 4.77 11.30
CA LYS A 119 -21.35 5.01 11.02
C LYS A 119 -20.50 4.92 12.29
N THR A 120 -21.00 5.36 13.44
CA THR A 120 -20.27 5.23 14.71
C THR A 120 -20.04 3.77 15.08
N LYS A 121 -21.03 2.89 14.85
CA LYS A 121 -20.88 1.44 15.05
C LYS A 121 -19.84 0.85 14.09
N GLU A 122 -19.87 1.26 12.83
CA GLU A 122 -18.88 0.86 11.82
C GLU A 122 -17.46 1.29 12.22
N TYR A 123 -17.28 2.54 12.66
CA TYR A 123 -16.00 3.07 13.15
C TYR A 123 -15.43 2.23 14.27
N LYS A 124 -16.25 1.94 15.29
CA LYS A 124 -15.84 1.16 16.47
C LYS A 124 -15.45 -0.26 16.08
N SER A 125 -16.19 -0.88 15.16
CA SER A 125 -15.88 -2.21 14.64
C SER A 125 -14.52 -2.23 13.92
N LEU A 126 -14.29 -1.32 12.98
CA LEU A 126 -13.02 -1.20 12.24
C LEU A 126 -11.85 -0.88 13.17
N LYS A 127 -12.05 0.00 14.16
CA LYS A 127 -11.02 0.34 15.15
C LYS A 127 -10.66 -0.86 16.01
N TYR A 128 -11.65 -1.67 16.39
CA TYR A 128 -11.41 -2.92 17.10
C TYR A 128 -10.62 -3.92 16.25
N GLN A 129 -11.00 -4.13 14.98
CA GLN A 129 -10.27 -4.99 14.04
C GLN A 129 -8.80 -4.59 13.93
N LYS A 130 -8.54 -3.30 13.71
CA LYS A 130 -7.17 -2.76 13.67
C LYS A 130 -6.39 -3.05 14.96
N THR A 131 -7.02 -2.87 16.13
CA THR A 131 -6.36 -3.11 17.42
C THR A 131 -6.12 -4.60 17.67
N ALA A 132 -7.04 -5.46 17.24
CA ALA A 132 -6.91 -6.92 17.38
C ALA A 132 -5.80 -7.48 16.48
N GLU A 133 -5.61 -6.94 15.27
CA GLU A 133 -4.50 -7.31 14.39
C GLU A 133 -3.12 -7.00 15.03
N PHE A 134 -3.01 -5.94 15.83
CA PHE A 134 -1.80 -5.65 16.61
C PHE A 134 -1.57 -6.60 17.80
N LEU A 135 -2.61 -7.31 18.27
CA LEU A 135 -2.55 -8.20 19.43
C LEU A 135 -2.30 -9.67 19.06
N ILE A 136 -2.33 -10.02 17.78
CA ILE A 136 -1.86 -11.34 17.33
C ILE A 136 -0.33 -11.25 17.33
N PRO A 137 0.37 -11.91 18.28
CA PRO A 137 1.82 -11.94 18.22
C PRO A 137 2.18 -12.61 16.91
N ASN A 138 3.16 -12.06 16.19
CA ASN A 138 3.88 -12.76 15.13
C ASN A 138 4.26 -14.16 15.65
N LYS A 139 3.41 -15.15 15.39
CA LYS A 139 3.71 -16.55 15.68
C LYS A 139 4.64 -16.98 14.56
N LEU A 140 5.93 -16.91 14.93
CA LEU A 140 7.10 -17.59 14.39
C LEU A 140 6.76 -18.77 13.48
#